data_AF-A0A5Q6PFE6-F1
#
_entry.id   AF-A0A5Q6PFE6-F1
#
_cell.length_a   1.000
_cell.length_b   1.000
_cell.length_c   1.000
_cell.angle_alpha   90.00
_cell.angle_beta   90.00
_cell.angle_gamma   90.00
#
_symmetry.space_group_name_H-M   'P 1'
#
loop_
_entity.id
_entity.type
_entity.pdbx_description
1 polymer ?
#
loop_
_entity_poly.entity_id
_entity_poly.type
_entity_poly.pdbx_seq_one_letter_code
_entity_poly.pdbx_strand_id
1 'polypeptide(L)'
;MIYCFSDLDDSLFQSAKKCNVNIESCKLASFKTNGERHGFSTPAQQQFIDLIKQNGTLIPVTARSENVFSRVCMEFDSYKAITHGAIVLAPNGAIDPEWKTYLDENCSIYNEKFQVLVDLARTLVEEFNIEPTIIGVKEDYGYPCYFNIKVASKDSSKLEKLLYHFHSYVNSNREFDDFAIHWNDRTFDILPPYTSKAKAVEFIYKKLGITSNDLVFGLGDSISDLPFMNQCDFLMIPKKSQIVTRRKLG
;
A
#
# COMPACT_ATOMS: atom_id res chain seq x y z
N MET A 1 18.56 -19.07 2.76
CA MET A 1 17.38 -18.79 3.59
C MET A 1 16.17 -18.56 2.69
N ILE A 2 14.94 -18.61 3.23
CA ILE A 2 13.73 -18.26 2.48
C ILE A 2 13.19 -16.91 2.96
N TYR A 3 12.92 -16.00 2.04
CA TYR A 3 12.28 -14.71 2.31
C TYR A 3 11.01 -14.55 1.48
N CYS A 4 9.98 -13.95 2.05
CA CYS A 4 8.75 -13.61 1.34
C CYS A 4 8.39 -12.15 1.62
N PHE A 5 8.55 -11.29 0.62
CA PHE A 5 8.04 -9.93 0.64
C PHE A 5 6.58 -9.96 0.20
N SER A 6 5.66 -9.61 1.09
CA SER A 6 4.24 -9.80 0.87
C SER A 6 3.44 -8.53 1.10
N ASP A 7 2.60 -8.17 0.13
CA ASP A 7 1.43 -7.35 0.42
C ASP A 7 0.47 -8.10 1.36
N LEU A 8 -0.47 -7.39 1.98
CA LEU A 8 -1.33 -7.92 3.03
C LEU A 8 -2.77 -8.10 2.56
N ASP A 9 -3.42 -7.00 2.22
CA ASP A 9 -4.83 -6.96 1.86
C ASP A 9 -5.03 -7.63 0.49
N ASP A 10 -6.03 -8.50 0.38
CA ASP A 10 -6.32 -9.31 -0.80
C ASP A 10 -5.18 -10.30 -1.23
N SER A 11 -4.06 -10.31 -0.50
CA SER A 11 -2.95 -11.25 -0.63
C SER A 11 -2.98 -12.33 0.46
N LEU A 12 -2.70 -11.93 1.71
CA LEU A 12 -2.69 -12.84 2.88
C LEU A 12 -4.04 -12.94 3.58
N PHE A 13 -4.87 -11.89 3.48
CA PHE A 13 -6.22 -11.87 4.03
C PHE A 13 -7.06 -10.82 3.32
N GLN A 14 -8.38 -10.88 3.49
CA GLN A 14 -9.31 -9.97 2.82
C GLN A 14 -10.53 -9.68 3.69
N SER A 15 -11.33 -8.70 3.30
CA SER A 15 -12.62 -8.46 3.95
C SER A 15 -13.56 -9.67 3.83
N ALA A 16 -14.50 -9.82 4.77
CA ALA A 16 -15.48 -10.92 4.76
C ALA A 16 -16.24 -11.04 3.43
N LYS A 17 -16.60 -9.90 2.80
CA LYS A 17 -17.32 -9.87 1.51
C LYS A 17 -16.52 -10.47 0.34
N LYS A 18 -15.19 -10.48 0.44
CA LYS A 18 -14.28 -11.03 -0.59
C LYS A 18 -13.90 -12.49 -0.32
N CYS A 19 -14.25 -13.04 0.85
CA CYS A 19 -14.00 -14.45 1.14
C CYS A 19 -14.93 -15.34 0.30
N ASN A 20 -14.36 -16.37 -0.31
CA ASN A 20 -15.09 -17.35 -1.12
C ASN A 20 -15.31 -18.69 -0.39
N VAL A 21 -15.09 -18.70 0.92
CA VAL A 21 -15.28 -19.83 1.83
C VAL A 21 -16.12 -19.36 3.02
N ASN A 22 -16.61 -20.29 3.84
CA ASN A 22 -17.30 -19.92 5.07
C ASN A 22 -16.38 -19.04 5.94
N ILE A 23 -16.86 -17.87 6.36
CA ILE A 23 -16.10 -16.94 7.18
C ILE A 23 -15.72 -17.53 8.54
N GLU A 24 -16.52 -18.47 9.05
CA GLU A 24 -16.27 -19.19 10.31
C GLU A 24 -15.04 -20.10 10.25
N SER A 25 -14.64 -20.56 9.06
CA SER A 25 -13.40 -21.33 8.87
C SER A 25 -12.19 -20.42 8.61
N CYS A 26 -12.39 -19.12 8.48
CA CYS A 26 -11.30 -18.17 8.27
C CYS A 26 -10.73 -17.71 9.62
N LYS A 27 -9.41 -17.55 9.69
CA LYS A 27 -8.75 -16.92 10.83
C LYS A 27 -8.90 -15.41 10.75
N LEU A 28 -9.24 -14.78 11.87
CA LEU A 28 -9.25 -13.33 11.98
C LEU A 28 -7.83 -12.79 11.81
N ALA A 29 -7.66 -11.83 10.90
CA ALA A 29 -6.38 -11.28 10.50
C ALA A 29 -6.24 -9.78 10.77
N SER A 30 -7.34 -9.01 10.88
CA SER A 30 -7.26 -7.61 11.32
C SER A 30 -8.56 -7.03 11.85
N PHE A 31 -8.44 -5.94 12.61
CA PHE A 31 -9.55 -5.14 13.12
C PHE A 31 -9.67 -3.75 12.46
N LYS A 32 -10.88 -3.20 12.45
CA LYS A 32 -11.12 -1.77 12.20
C LYS A 32 -10.76 -0.93 13.42
N THR A 33 -10.73 0.39 13.25
CA THR A 33 -10.53 1.36 14.34
C THR A 33 -11.56 1.24 15.46
N ASN A 34 -12.81 0.85 15.15
CA ASN A 34 -13.86 0.66 16.16
C ASN A 34 -13.85 -0.74 16.82
N GLY A 35 -12.82 -1.55 16.59
CA GLY A 35 -12.70 -2.90 17.15
C GLY A 35 -13.49 -3.98 16.41
N GLU A 36 -14.23 -3.65 15.35
CA GLU A 36 -14.91 -4.66 14.52
C GLU A 36 -13.90 -5.54 13.78
N ARG A 37 -14.22 -6.84 13.71
CA ARG A 37 -13.50 -7.81 12.86
C ARG A 37 -13.58 -7.37 11.40
N HIS A 38 -12.43 -7.32 10.72
CA HIS A 38 -12.35 -6.79 9.37
C HIS A 38 -11.73 -7.74 8.36
N GLY A 39 -10.46 -8.12 8.58
CA GLY A 39 -9.70 -8.96 7.68
C GLY A 39 -9.75 -10.42 8.12
N PHE A 40 -9.86 -11.32 7.15
CA PHE A 40 -9.97 -12.75 7.37
C PHE A 40 -9.07 -13.49 6.38
N SER A 41 -8.29 -14.43 6.90
CA SER A 41 -7.46 -15.33 6.11
C SER A 41 -8.15 -16.68 5.99
N THR A 42 -8.30 -17.17 4.76
CA THR A 42 -8.83 -18.52 4.49
C THR A 42 -7.89 -19.62 5.02
N PRO A 43 -8.37 -20.86 5.18
CA PRO A 43 -7.51 -22.00 5.53
C PRO A 43 -6.30 -22.19 4.60
N ALA A 44 -6.49 -22.00 3.28
CA ALA A 44 -5.40 -22.11 2.32
C ALA A 44 -4.36 -20.99 2.47
N GLN A 45 -4.80 -19.75 2.72
CA GLN A 45 -3.89 -18.65 3.04
C GLN A 45 -3.12 -18.91 4.34
N GLN A 46 -3.77 -19.48 5.37
CA GLN A 46 -3.09 -19.84 6.61
C GLN A 46 -2.03 -20.92 6.39
N GLN A 47 -2.31 -21.95 5.59
CA GLN A 47 -1.30 -22.95 5.23
C GLN A 47 -0.09 -22.33 4.52
N PHE A 48 -0.31 -21.36 3.63
CA PHE A 48 0.79 -20.63 3.00
C PHE A 48 1.59 -19.79 4.01
N ILE A 49 0.91 -19.05 4.88
CA ILE A 49 1.56 -18.24 5.93
C ILE A 49 2.41 -19.14 6.83
N ASP A 50 1.85 -20.27 7.28
CA ASP A 50 2.53 -21.23 8.13
C ASP A 50 3.75 -21.84 7.43
N LEU A 51 3.61 -22.21 6.15
CA LEU A 51 4.71 -22.72 5.34
C LEU A 51 5.89 -21.74 5.29
N ILE A 52 5.63 -20.47 5.00
CA ILE A 52 6.69 -19.45 4.95
C ILE A 52 7.27 -19.20 6.34
N LYS A 53 6.43 -19.00 7.37
CA LYS A 53 6.92 -18.70 8.72
C LYS A 53 7.70 -19.84 9.36
N GLN A 54 7.43 -21.10 8.99
CA GLN A 54 8.17 -22.26 9.48
C GLN A 54 9.53 -22.44 8.80
N ASN A 55 9.69 -21.97 7.55
CA ASN A 55 10.87 -22.25 6.73
C ASN A 55 11.67 -21.00 6.34
N GLY A 56 11.23 -19.82 6.77
CA GLY A 56 11.78 -18.55 6.32
C GLY A 56 11.23 -17.34 7.06
N THR A 57 11.35 -16.18 6.42
CA THR A 57 10.95 -14.89 6.97
C THR A 57 9.89 -14.24 6.10
N LEU A 58 8.72 -13.97 6.68
CA LEU A 58 7.65 -13.21 6.05
C LEU A 58 7.82 -11.72 6.39
N ILE A 59 7.93 -10.89 5.36
CA ILE A 59 8.20 -9.44 5.46
C ILE A 59 7.02 -8.69 4.85
N PRO A 60 6.25 -7.92 5.63
CA PRO A 60 5.09 -7.20 5.10
C PRO A 60 5.54 -5.97 4.30
N VAL A 61 4.91 -5.76 3.14
CA VAL A 61 5.11 -4.64 2.22
C VAL A 61 3.74 -4.05 1.87
N THR A 62 3.25 -3.11 2.68
CA THR A 62 1.83 -2.73 2.70
C THR A 62 1.57 -1.25 2.49
N ALA A 63 0.38 -0.94 1.97
CA ALA A 63 -0.20 0.40 1.93
C ALA A 63 -0.62 0.93 3.32
N ARG A 64 -0.84 0.03 4.29
CA ARG A 64 -1.33 0.39 5.63
C ARG A 64 -0.33 1.29 6.35
N SER A 65 -0.81 2.40 6.93
CA SER A 65 -0.08 3.18 7.93
C SER A 65 0.09 2.44 9.25
N GLU A 66 0.98 2.90 10.12
CA GLU A 66 1.25 2.32 11.44
C GLU A 66 -0.06 2.01 12.15
N ASN A 67 -0.94 3.00 12.25
CA ASN A 67 -2.17 2.88 13.01
C ASN A 67 -3.12 1.80 12.45
N VAL A 68 -3.06 1.51 11.14
CA VAL A 68 -3.85 0.47 10.48
C VAL A 68 -3.13 -0.89 10.55
N PHE A 69 -1.81 -0.88 10.44
CA PHE A 69 -0.97 -2.05 10.48
C PHE A 69 -0.92 -2.68 11.89
N SER A 70 -0.88 -1.87 12.95
CA SER A 70 -0.87 -2.33 14.35
C SER A 70 -2.12 -3.12 14.76
N ARG A 71 -3.18 -3.07 13.94
CA ARG A 71 -4.41 -3.87 14.11
C ARG A 71 -4.41 -5.19 13.34
N VAL A 72 -3.30 -5.55 12.68
CA VAL A 72 -3.12 -6.86 12.04
C VAL A 72 -2.76 -7.88 13.11
N CYS A 73 -3.49 -9.00 13.16
CA CYS A 73 -3.35 -10.04 14.18
C CYS A 73 -2.24 -11.05 13.87
N MET A 74 -1.33 -10.71 12.95
CA MET A 74 -0.23 -11.56 12.51
C MET A 74 1.09 -10.94 12.99
N GLU A 75 1.91 -11.76 13.63
CA GLU A 75 3.23 -11.35 14.08
C GLU A 75 4.24 -11.42 12.93
N PHE A 76 5.08 -10.39 12.85
CA PHE A 76 6.16 -10.26 11.88
C PHE A 76 7.44 -9.88 12.64
N ASP A 77 8.40 -10.79 12.66
CA ASP A 77 9.59 -10.71 13.52
C ASP A 77 10.80 -10.06 12.84
N SER A 78 10.60 -9.55 11.61
CA SER A 78 11.63 -8.90 10.80
C SER A 78 11.24 -7.46 10.46
N TYR A 79 11.96 -6.87 9.50
CA TYR A 79 11.65 -5.58 8.90
C TYR A 79 10.23 -5.53 8.33
N LYS A 80 9.70 -4.32 8.22
CA LYS A 80 8.35 -4.06 7.71
C LYS A 80 8.38 -2.82 6.84
N ALA A 81 7.84 -2.89 5.63
CA ALA A 81 7.60 -1.72 4.80
C ALA A 81 6.11 -1.36 4.88
N ILE A 82 5.80 -0.21 5.45
CA ILE A 82 4.42 0.26 5.66
C ILE A 82 4.18 1.57 4.90
N THR A 83 2.93 2.01 4.82
CA THR A 83 2.55 3.29 4.20
C THR A 83 3.05 3.42 2.77
N HIS A 84 2.80 2.39 1.95
CA HIS A 84 3.29 2.27 0.58
C HIS A 84 4.82 2.28 0.46
N GLY A 85 5.53 1.87 1.51
CA GLY A 85 7.00 1.92 1.56
C GLY A 85 7.55 3.30 1.93
N ALA A 86 6.73 4.22 2.42
CA ALA A 86 7.22 5.47 3.01
C ALA A 86 8.02 5.20 4.28
N ILE A 87 7.57 4.26 5.12
CA ILE A 87 8.21 3.94 6.39
C ILE A 87 8.75 2.51 6.35
N VAL A 88 10.02 2.35 6.70
CA VAL A 88 10.63 1.04 6.96
C VAL A 88 10.89 0.90 8.46
N LEU A 89 10.22 -0.05 9.09
CA LEU A 89 10.44 -0.41 10.49
C LEU A 89 11.46 -1.54 10.58
N ALA A 90 12.39 -1.40 11.51
CA ALA A 90 13.30 -2.45 11.93
C ALA A 90 12.57 -3.51 12.78
N PRO A 91 13.18 -4.69 13.04
CA PRO A 91 12.56 -5.75 13.84
C PRO A 91 12.07 -5.31 15.23
N ASN A 92 12.72 -4.31 15.83
CA ASN A 92 12.33 -3.73 17.12
C ASN A 92 11.09 -2.82 17.05
N GLY A 93 10.53 -2.57 15.86
CA GLY A 93 9.35 -1.73 15.65
C GLY A 93 9.62 -0.23 15.52
N ALA A 94 10.88 0.22 15.64
CA ALA A 94 11.27 1.60 15.35
C ALA A 94 11.58 1.77 13.86
N ILE A 95 11.53 3.02 13.36
CA ILE A 95 12.03 3.33 12.01
C ILE A 95 13.52 2.96 11.94
N ASP A 96 13.94 2.29 10.86
CA ASP A 96 15.36 2.03 10.64
C ASP A 96 16.15 3.36 10.56
N PRO A 97 17.27 3.52 11.29
CA PRO A 97 18.01 4.78 11.31
C PRO A 97 18.53 5.26 9.94
N GLU A 98 18.94 4.36 9.05
CA GLU A 98 19.38 4.73 7.69
C GLU A 98 18.19 5.14 6.83
N TRP A 99 17.05 4.44 6.98
CA TRP A 99 15.82 4.84 6.29
C TRP A 99 15.29 6.20 6.79
N LYS A 100 15.41 6.47 8.09
CA LYS A 100 15.08 7.77 8.67
C LYS A 100 15.92 8.88 8.03
N THR A 101 17.22 8.66 7.88
CA THR A 101 18.11 9.62 7.22
C THR A 101 17.68 9.88 5.77
N TYR A 102 17.35 8.82 5.03
CA TYR A 102 16.77 8.94 3.69
C TYR A 102 15.48 9.77 3.69
N LEU A 103 14.57 9.60 4.66
CA LEU A 103 13.35 10.39 4.75
C LEU A 103 13.62 11.86 5.04
N ASP A 104 14.48 12.15 6.04
CA ASP A 104 14.85 13.52 6.42
C ASP A 104 15.40 14.31 5.22
N GLU A 105 16.19 13.65 4.36
CA GLU A 105 16.80 14.26 3.18
C GLU A 105 15.82 14.44 2.00
N ASN A 106 14.81 13.57 1.87
CA ASN A 106 14.00 13.48 0.66
C ASN A 106 12.56 14.01 0.81
N CYS A 107 11.98 14.08 2.01
CA CYS A 107 10.54 14.39 2.12
C CYS A 107 10.21 15.89 1.96
N SER A 108 11.10 16.78 2.44
CA SER A 108 10.81 18.23 2.54
C SER A 108 10.58 18.91 1.19
N ILE A 109 11.28 18.46 0.14
CA ILE A 109 11.17 19.00 -1.22
C ILE A 109 9.78 18.78 -1.85
N TYR A 110 8.94 17.93 -1.25
CA TYR A 110 7.60 17.61 -1.75
C TYR A 110 6.48 18.37 -1.02
N ASN A 111 6.78 19.13 0.03
CA ASN A 111 5.76 19.86 0.79
C ASN A 111 4.98 20.86 -0.07
N GLU A 112 5.66 21.63 -0.91
CA GLU A 112 5.02 22.57 -1.84
C GLU A 112 4.15 21.84 -2.86
N LYS A 113 4.64 20.70 -3.40
CA LYS A 113 3.89 19.87 -4.34
C LYS A 113 2.61 19.30 -3.71
N PHE A 114 2.68 18.88 -2.44
CA PHE A 114 1.50 18.45 -1.72
C PHE A 114 0.48 19.57 -1.50
N GLN A 115 0.96 20.78 -1.21
CA GLN A 115 0.08 21.94 -1.04
C GLN A 115 -0.67 22.26 -2.35
N VAL A 116 0.00 22.19 -3.51
CA VAL A 116 -0.63 22.32 -4.83
C VAL A 116 -1.78 21.31 -5.02
N LEU A 117 -1.57 20.05 -4.63
CA LEU A 117 -2.62 19.01 -4.73
C LEU A 117 -3.80 19.28 -3.81
N VAL A 118 -3.55 19.78 -2.59
CA VAL A 118 -4.59 20.14 -1.63
C VAL A 118 -5.43 21.30 -2.15
N ASP A 119 -4.80 22.35 -2.69
CA ASP A 119 -5.49 23.53 -3.19
C ASP A 119 -6.30 23.23 -4.46
N LEU A 120 -5.73 22.41 -5.35
CA LEU A 120 -6.46 21.87 -6.51
C LEU A 120 -7.70 21.09 -6.06
N ALA A 121 -7.53 20.15 -5.12
CA ALA A 121 -8.63 19.33 -4.64
C ALA A 121 -9.75 20.16 -4.01
N ARG A 122 -9.39 21.16 -3.18
CA ARG A 122 -10.34 22.09 -2.56
C ARG A 122 -11.11 22.91 -3.60
N THR A 123 -10.40 23.48 -4.57
CA THR A 123 -11.00 24.25 -5.66
C THR A 123 -12.03 23.41 -6.42
N LEU A 124 -11.68 22.18 -6.78
CA LEU A 124 -12.57 21.31 -7.55
C LEU A 124 -13.79 20.84 -6.76
N VAL A 125 -13.64 20.48 -5.47
CA VAL A 125 -14.80 20.07 -4.67
C VAL A 125 -15.79 21.22 -4.45
N GLU A 126 -15.29 22.45 -4.31
CA GLU A 126 -16.11 23.67 -4.24
C GLU A 126 -16.82 23.95 -5.57
N GLU A 127 -16.09 23.92 -6.70
CA GLU A 127 -16.64 24.15 -8.04
C GLU A 127 -17.79 23.17 -8.38
N PHE A 128 -17.60 21.89 -8.07
CA PHE A 128 -18.61 20.87 -8.36
C PHE A 128 -19.67 20.72 -7.26
N ASN A 129 -19.53 21.45 -6.14
CA ASN A 129 -20.38 21.35 -4.94
C ASN A 129 -20.49 19.89 -4.46
N ILE A 130 -19.34 19.26 -4.24
CA ILE A 130 -19.20 17.90 -3.71
C ILE A 130 -18.57 18.00 -2.31
N GLU A 131 -19.13 17.34 -1.33
CA GLU A 131 -18.51 17.25 -0.01
C GLU A 131 -17.42 16.16 -0.02
N PRO A 132 -16.14 16.49 0.25
CA PRO A 132 -15.10 15.48 0.33
C PRO A 132 -15.25 14.64 1.59
N THR A 133 -15.05 13.33 1.45
CA THR A 133 -14.85 12.45 2.61
C THR A 133 -13.46 12.64 3.19
N ILE A 134 -12.45 12.82 2.34
CA ILE A 134 -11.06 13.07 2.71
C ILE A 134 -10.43 13.99 1.67
N ILE A 135 -9.72 15.02 2.11
CA ILE A 135 -8.69 15.73 1.32
C ILE A 135 -7.53 15.99 2.27
N GLY A 136 -6.33 15.57 1.89
CA GLY A 136 -5.12 15.98 2.60
C GLY A 136 -3.95 15.05 2.42
N VAL A 137 -2.82 15.49 2.97
CA VAL A 137 -1.61 14.68 3.07
C VAL A 137 -1.77 13.68 4.21
N LYS A 138 -1.49 12.42 3.92
CA LYS A 138 -1.38 11.37 4.92
C LYS A 138 0.02 11.37 5.48
N GLU A 139 0.11 11.52 6.78
CA GLU A 139 1.35 11.49 7.52
C GLU A 139 1.46 10.19 8.31
N ASP A 140 2.69 9.71 8.48
CA ASP A 140 3.02 8.62 9.38
C ASP A 140 4.37 8.90 10.04
N TYR A 141 4.46 8.66 11.35
CA TYR A 141 5.63 9.05 12.16
C TYR A 141 6.11 10.51 11.96
N GLY A 142 5.21 11.43 11.61
CA GLY A 142 5.53 12.84 11.34
C GLY A 142 6.10 13.13 9.95
N TYR A 143 6.19 12.14 9.06
CA TYR A 143 6.57 12.37 7.67
C TYR A 143 5.34 12.43 6.77
N PRO A 144 5.25 13.41 5.85
CA PRO A 144 4.24 13.36 4.80
C PRO A 144 4.53 12.15 3.91
N CYS A 145 3.52 11.33 3.61
CA CYS A 145 3.72 10.08 2.89
C CYS A 145 3.07 10.10 1.51
N TYR A 146 1.83 10.57 1.42
CA TYR A 146 1.11 10.68 0.14
C TYR A 146 -0.08 11.62 0.27
N PHE A 147 -0.53 12.19 -0.84
CA PHE A 147 -1.77 12.95 -0.90
C PHE A 147 -2.94 12.00 -1.13
N ASN A 148 -4.05 12.20 -0.41
CA ASN A 148 -5.29 11.44 -0.59
C ASN A 148 -6.47 12.38 -0.79
N ILE A 149 -7.25 12.13 -1.85
CA ILE A 149 -8.61 12.64 -1.99
C ILE A 149 -9.59 11.48 -2.09
N LYS A 150 -10.64 11.53 -1.27
CA LYS A 150 -11.77 10.63 -1.30
C LYS A 150 -13.06 11.43 -1.37
N VAL A 151 -13.83 11.21 -2.42
CA VAL A 151 -15.08 11.94 -2.68
C VAL A 151 -16.23 10.97 -2.89
N ALA A 152 -17.42 11.37 -2.46
CA ALA A 152 -18.65 10.63 -2.73
C ALA A 152 -19.74 11.61 -3.14
N SER A 153 -20.47 11.28 -4.19
CA SER A 153 -21.61 12.06 -4.67
C SER A 153 -22.71 11.12 -5.15
N LYS A 154 -23.97 11.51 -4.95
CA LYS A 154 -25.13 10.85 -5.59
C LYS A 154 -25.27 11.24 -7.05
N ASP A 155 -24.71 12.38 -7.43
CA ASP A 155 -24.63 12.84 -8.81
C ASP A 155 -23.32 12.32 -9.43
N SER A 156 -23.44 11.28 -10.25
CA SER A 156 -22.30 10.63 -10.92
C SER A 156 -21.62 11.55 -11.94
N SER A 157 -22.37 12.46 -12.58
CA SER A 157 -21.82 13.38 -13.59
C SER A 157 -20.86 14.38 -12.95
N LYS A 158 -21.24 14.95 -11.81
CA LYS A 158 -20.34 15.84 -11.04
C LYS A 158 -19.10 15.13 -10.57
N LEU A 159 -19.26 13.89 -10.08
CA LEU A 159 -18.14 13.09 -9.63
C LEU A 159 -17.18 12.81 -10.79
N GLU A 160 -17.67 12.29 -11.92
CA GLU A 160 -16.86 12.02 -13.11
C GLU A 160 -16.10 13.24 -13.60
N LYS A 161 -16.74 14.42 -13.62
CA LYS A 161 -16.08 15.67 -13.99
C LYS A 161 -14.96 16.02 -13.01
N LEU A 162 -15.24 16.03 -11.71
CA LEU A 162 -14.22 16.31 -10.70
C LEU A 162 -13.00 15.38 -10.86
N LEU A 163 -13.26 14.07 -11.00
CA LEU A 163 -12.21 13.07 -11.16
C LEU A 163 -11.43 13.29 -12.47
N TYR A 164 -12.12 13.61 -13.57
CA TYR A 164 -11.50 13.91 -14.85
C TYR A 164 -10.61 15.15 -14.77
N HIS A 165 -11.08 16.25 -14.18
CA HIS A 165 -10.31 17.48 -14.03
C HIS A 165 -9.08 17.26 -13.14
N PHE A 166 -9.25 16.57 -12.02
CA PHE A 166 -8.15 16.24 -11.12
C PHE A 166 -7.10 15.36 -11.82
N HIS A 167 -7.55 14.27 -12.46
CA HIS A 167 -6.66 13.37 -13.21
C HIS A 167 -5.96 14.07 -14.37
N SER A 168 -6.67 14.90 -15.12
CA SER A 168 -6.12 15.66 -16.25
C SER A 168 -5.03 16.64 -15.79
N TYR A 169 -5.27 17.38 -14.71
CA TYR A 169 -4.27 18.29 -14.15
C TYR A 169 -3.00 17.55 -13.75
N VAL A 170 -3.12 16.48 -12.96
CA VAL A 170 -1.96 15.74 -12.45
C VAL A 170 -1.15 15.11 -13.60
N ASN A 171 -1.80 14.53 -14.61
CA ASN A 171 -1.10 13.90 -15.74
C ASN A 171 -0.55 14.88 -16.79
N SER A 172 -1.03 16.14 -16.82
CA SER A 172 -0.52 17.16 -17.75
C SER A 172 0.53 18.07 -17.13
N ASN A 173 0.67 18.07 -15.81
CA ASN A 173 1.68 18.83 -15.10
C ASN A 173 2.94 17.98 -14.83
N ARG A 174 4.05 18.35 -15.48
CA ARG A 174 5.35 17.69 -15.38
C ARG A 174 5.91 17.60 -13.97
N GLU A 175 5.44 18.44 -13.04
CA GLU A 175 5.85 18.38 -11.63
C GLU A 175 5.49 17.06 -10.95
N PHE A 176 4.51 16.34 -11.50
CA PHE A 176 4.00 15.07 -10.99
C PHE A 176 4.35 13.85 -11.85
N ASP A 177 5.20 13.99 -12.88
CA ASP A 177 5.58 12.89 -13.80
C ASP A 177 6.16 11.68 -13.05
N ASP A 178 6.93 11.92 -11.99
CA ASP A 178 7.56 10.87 -11.20
C ASP A 178 6.67 10.34 -10.05
N PHE A 179 5.47 10.90 -9.86
CA PHE A 179 4.58 10.46 -8.78
C PHE A 179 3.82 9.20 -9.21
N ALA A 180 3.72 8.25 -8.29
CA ALA A 180 2.83 7.11 -8.49
C ALA A 180 1.39 7.54 -8.18
N ILE A 181 0.49 7.30 -9.13
CA ILE A 181 -0.94 7.60 -8.98
C ILE A 181 -1.68 6.29 -8.79
N HIS A 182 -2.38 6.16 -7.66
CA HIS A 182 -3.31 5.07 -7.43
C HIS A 182 -4.74 5.62 -7.50
N TRP A 183 -5.49 5.11 -8.47
CA TRP A 183 -6.87 5.49 -8.68
C TRP A 183 -7.77 4.26 -8.52
N ASN A 184 -8.74 4.36 -7.61
CA ASN A 184 -9.80 3.38 -7.44
C ASN A 184 -11.13 4.12 -7.21
N ASP A 185 -12.08 4.00 -8.12
CA ASP A 185 -13.47 4.53 -8.14
C ASP A 185 -13.69 5.92 -7.53
N ARG A 186 -13.49 6.07 -6.22
CA ARG A 186 -13.80 7.24 -5.38
C ARG A 186 -12.59 7.78 -4.61
N THR A 187 -11.41 7.21 -4.79
CA THR A 187 -10.20 7.52 -4.06
C THR A 187 -9.04 7.72 -5.04
N PHE A 188 -8.27 8.78 -4.82
CA PHE A 188 -7.00 9.03 -5.47
C PHE A 188 -5.94 9.16 -4.40
N ASP A 189 -4.90 8.35 -4.55
CA ASP A 189 -3.66 8.49 -3.80
C ASP A 189 -2.57 8.93 -4.78
N ILE A 190 -1.86 10.01 -4.43
CA ILE A 190 -0.72 10.49 -5.21
C ILE A 190 0.52 10.41 -4.32
N LEU A 191 1.43 9.53 -4.73
CA LEU A 191 2.58 9.12 -3.95
C LEU A 191 3.84 9.75 -4.57
N PRO A 192 4.61 10.54 -3.82
CA PRO A 192 5.88 11.04 -4.30
C PRO A 192 6.91 9.91 -4.50
N PRO A 193 7.95 10.12 -5.31
CA PRO A 193 8.95 9.11 -5.63
C PRO A 193 9.67 8.48 -4.43
N TYR A 194 9.70 9.15 -3.27
CA TYR A 194 10.34 8.59 -2.07
C TYR A 194 9.47 7.56 -1.34
N THR A 195 8.15 7.52 -1.58
CA THR A 195 7.23 6.55 -0.98
C THR A 195 6.96 5.40 -1.96
N SER A 196 7.87 4.44 -1.95
CA SER A 196 7.86 3.32 -2.89
C SER A 196 8.10 2.00 -2.19
N LYS A 197 7.13 1.08 -2.33
CA LYS A 197 7.26 -0.32 -1.91
C LYS A 197 8.53 -0.94 -2.49
N ALA A 198 8.86 -0.64 -3.75
CA ALA A 198 10.05 -1.16 -4.42
C ALA A 198 11.35 -0.65 -3.78
N LYS A 199 11.45 0.64 -3.46
CA LYS A 199 12.64 1.20 -2.78
C LYS A 199 12.79 0.65 -1.36
N ALA A 200 11.67 0.52 -0.64
CA ALA A 200 11.66 -0.06 0.69
C ALA A 200 12.11 -1.53 0.68
N VAL A 201 11.65 -2.33 -0.30
CA VAL A 201 12.11 -3.72 -0.48
C VAL A 201 13.60 -3.77 -0.82
N GLU A 202 14.07 -2.94 -1.76
CA GLU A 202 15.49 -2.88 -2.11
C GLU A 202 16.37 -2.60 -0.87
N PHE A 203 15.93 -1.66 -0.03
CA PHE A 203 16.60 -1.33 1.22
C PHE A 203 16.60 -2.49 2.21
N ILE A 204 15.44 -3.13 2.44
CA ILE A 204 15.35 -4.29 3.33
C ILE A 204 16.21 -5.45 2.81
N TYR A 205 16.28 -5.66 1.50
CA TYR A 205 17.12 -6.65 0.85
C TYR A 205 18.59 -6.47 1.25
N LYS A 206 19.08 -5.22 1.19
CA LYS A 206 20.44 -4.84 1.62
C LYS A 206 20.63 -5.04 3.12
N LYS A 207 19.67 -4.60 3.94
CA LYS A 207 19.73 -4.71 5.42
C LYS A 207 19.78 -6.14 5.92
N LEU A 208 19.07 -7.04 5.26
CA LEU A 208 19.06 -8.46 5.58
C LEU A 208 20.24 -9.23 4.95
N GLY A 209 21.04 -8.59 4.10
CA GLY A 209 22.16 -9.21 3.41
C GLY A 209 21.72 -10.36 2.49
N ILE A 210 20.54 -10.24 1.88
CA ILE A 210 19.98 -11.28 1.02
C ILE A 210 20.87 -11.41 -0.24
N THR A 211 21.17 -12.65 -0.63
CA THR A 211 22.07 -12.98 -1.75
C THR A 211 21.40 -13.90 -2.76
N SER A 212 22.06 -14.16 -3.88
CA SER A 212 21.60 -15.13 -4.89
C SER A 212 21.54 -16.59 -4.42
N ASN A 213 22.04 -16.89 -3.21
CA ASN A 213 21.91 -18.22 -2.59
C ASN A 213 20.63 -18.35 -1.75
N ASP A 214 19.90 -17.25 -1.56
CA ASP A 214 18.62 -17.23 -0.87
C ASP A 214 17.46 -17.41 -1.87
N LEU A 215 16.32 -17.88 -1.37
CA LEU A 215 15.10 -18.02 -2.15
C LEU A 215 14.12 -16.92 -1.75
N VAL A 216 13.78 -16.05 -2.69
CA VAL A 216 12.94 -14.87 -2.43
C VAL A 216 11.63 -14.93 -3.21
N PHE A 217 10.52 -14.86 -2.49
CA PHE A 217 9.18 -14.72 -3.05
C PHE A 217 8.69 -13.27 -2.95
N GLY A 218 8.08 -12.76 -4.01
CA GLY A 218 7.28 -11.55 -4.00
C GLY A 218 5.80 -11.89 -4.13
N LEU A 219 5.00 -11.62 -3.11
CA LEU A 219 3.56 -11.85 -3.09
C LEU A 219 2.78 -10.54 -3.14
N GLY A 220 1.90 -10.38 -4.12
CA GLY A 220 1.05 -9.20 -4.25
C GLY A 220 -0.16 -9.45 -5.16
N ASP A 221 -1.20 -8.64 -4.98
CA ASP A 221 -2.45 -8.74 -5.73
C ASP A 221 -2.62 -7.59 -6.76
N SER A 222 -1.92 -6.48 -6.53
CA SER A 222 -2.12 -5.22 -7.23
C SER A 222 -0.98 -4.91 -8.20
N ILE A 223 -1.28 -4.20 -9.29
CA ILE A 223 -0.26 -3.85 -10.29
C ILE A 223 0.85 -2.97 -9.69
N SER A 224 0.51 -2.17 -8.68
CA SER A 224 1.45 -1.39 -7.87
C SER A 224 2.46 -2.22 -7.09
N ASP A 225 2.21 -3.53 -6.92
CA ASP A 225 3.12 -4.43 -6.21
C ASP A 225 4.19 -5.01 -7.13
N LEU A 226 3.93 -5.09 -8.44
CA LEU A 226 4.86 -5.66 -9.42
C LEU A 226 6.28 -5.06 -9.35
N PRO A 227 6.48 -3.74 -9.15
CA PRO A 227 7.83 -3.18 -9.02
C PRO A 227 8.66 -3.77 -7.88
N PHE A 228 8.06 -4.11 -6.73
CA PHE A 228 8.82 -4.77 -5.66
C PHE A 228 8.90 -6.29 -5.89
N MET A 229 7.84 -6.90 -6.42
CA MET A 229 7.81 -8.34 -6.70
C MET A 229 8.84 -8.74 -7.76
N ASN A 230 9.11 -7.88 -8.74
CA ASN A 230 10.12 -8.09 -9.78
C ASN A 230 11.57 -8.10 -9.25
N GLN A 231 11.79 -7.73 -7.99
CA GLN A 231 13.10 -7.84 -7.32
C GLN A 231 13.32 -9.23 -6.69
N CYS A 232 12.31 -10.10 -6.71
CA CYS A 232 12.33 -11.42 -6.10
C CYS A 232 12.52 -12.52 -7.17
N ASP A 233 12.92 -13.73 -6.75
CA ASP A 233 13.12 -14.87 -7.66
C ASP A 233 11.80 -15.40 -8.22
N PHE A 234 10.76 -15.41 -7.39
CA PHE A 234 9.44 -15.91 -7.77
C PHE A 234 8.34 -14.91 -7.42
N LEU A 235 7.46 -14.67 -8.38
CA LEU A 235 6.25 -13.88 -8.19
C LEU A 235 5.09 -14.81 -7.83
N MET A 236 4.47 -14.55 -6.69
CA MET A 236 3.25 -15.22 -6.25
C MET A 236 2.10 -14.23 -6.37
N ILE A 237 1.05 -14.61 -7.10
CA ILE A 237 -0.10 -13.75 -7.34
C ILE A 237 -1.37 -14.53 -6.98
N PRO A 238 -2.22 -14.03 -6.06
CA PRO A 238 -3.50 -14.65 -5.78
C PRO A 238 -4.37 -14.76 -7.03
N LYS A 239 -5.06 -15.89 -7.21
CA LYS A 239 -5.87 -16.15 -8.42
C LYS A 239 -6.99 -15.12 -8.65
N LYS A 240 -7.52 -14.53 -7.58
CA LYS A 240 -8.58 -13.52 -7.60
C LYS A 240 -8.03 -12.14 -7.23
N SER A 241 -7.11 -11.64 -8.04
CA SER A 241 -6.39 -10.39 -7.83
C SER A 241 -6.60 -9.41 -8.99
N GLN A 242 -6.23 -8.15 -8.77
CA GLN A 242 -6.23 -7.14 -9.83
C GLN A 242 -5.31 -7.54 -10.98
N ILE A 243 -4.09 -8.03 -10.67
CA ILE A 243 -3.11 -8.45 -11.67
C ILE A 243 -3.69 -9.53 -12.60
N VAL A 244 -4.29 -10.59 -12.05
CA VAL A 244 -4.88 -11.68 -12.85
C VAL A 244 -6.07 -11.19 -13.67
N THR A 245 -6.89 -10.30 -13.10
CA THR A 245 -8.07 -9.77 -13.79
C THR A 245 -7.67 -8.90 -15.00
N ARG A 246 -6.68 -8.01 -14.86
CA ARG A 246 -6.20 -7.19 -15.99
C ARG A 246 -5.52 -8.03 -17.08
N ARG A 247 -4.79 -9.09 -16.73
CA ARG A 247 -4.20 -10.03 -17.71
C ARG A 247 -5.22 -10.73 -18.59
N LYS A 248 -6.49 -10.83 -18.18
CA LYS A 248 -7.57 -11.41 -19.00
C LYS A 248 -8.22 -10.39 -19.95
N LEU A 249 -7.93 -9.11 -19.77
CA LEU A 249 -8.49 -8.01 -20.57
C LEU A 249 -7.56 -7.54 -21.69
N GLY A 250 -6.30 -8.00 -21.69
CA GLY A 250 -5.33 -7.80 -22.77
C GLY A 250 -5.07 -9.10 -23.50
#